data_AF-A0A8G1UMT5-F1
#
_entry.id   AF-A0A8G1UMT5-F1
#
_cell.length_a   1.000
_cell.length_b   1.000
_cell.length_c   1.000
_cell.angle_alpha   90.00
_cell.angle_beta   90.00
_cell.angle_gamma   90.00
#
_symmetry.space_group_name_H-M   'P 1'
#
loop_
_entity.id
_entity.type
_entity.pdbx_description
1 polymer ?
#
loop_
_entity_poly.entity_id
_entity_poly.type
_entity_poly.pdbx_seq_one_letter_code
_entity_poly.pdbx_strand_id
1 'polypeptide(L)'
;MRLLFVCQDCGCRYLVPLGLDYPDGGRASSVWCADCQRAAAARGTAEPAELAAVAVLLAVRALKAALAARPDRTAEGRPVRPDRRPSRPAVSSRGRTRPGAARTRLA
;
A
#
# COMPACT_ATOMS: atom_id res chain seq x y z
N MET A 1 5.06 -4.79 -3.12
CA MET A 1 4.94 -4.99 -4.58
C MET A 1 3.87 -6.04 -4.77
N ARG A 2 2.87 -5.79 -5.62
CA ARG A 2 1.78 -6.73 -5.88
C ARG A 2 2.11 -7.48 -7.17
N LEU A 3 2.04 -8.80 -7.13
CA LEU A 3 2.25 -9.66 -8.30
C LEU A 3 0.89 -9.85 -8.99
N LEU A 4 0.79 -9.42 -10.24
CA LEU A 4 -0.38 -9.61 -11.09
C LEU A 4 -0.16 -10.86 -11.95
N PHE A 5 -1.16 -11.73 -11.97
CA PHE A 5 -1.20 -12.93 -12.79
C PHE A 5 -2.19 -12.74 -13.94
N VAL A 6 -2.00 -13.51 -15.00
CA VAL A 6 -2.89 -13.55 -16.17
C VAL A 6 -3.53 -14.92 -16.22
N CYS A 7 -4.86 -14.96 -16.28
CA CYS A 7 -5.58 -16.22 -16.34
C CYS A 7 -5.40 -16.85 -17.72
N GLN A 8 -5.08 -18.13 -17.76
CA GLN A 8 -4.86 -18.84 -19.02
C GLN A 8 -6.15 -19.11 -19.82
N ASP A 9 -7.32 -18.92 -19.21
CA ASP A 9 -8.62 -19.18 -19.83
C ASP A 9 -9.28 -17.87 -20.33
N CYS A 10 -9.58 -16.93 -19.43
CA CYS A 10 -10.18 -15.62 -19.78
C CYS A 10 -9.18 -14.55 -20.25
N GLY A 11 -7.87 -14.72 -20.03
CA GLY A 11 -6.86 -13.67 -20.24
C GLY A 11 -6.93 -12.50 -19.23
N CYS A 12 -7.83 -12.56 -18.26
CA CYS A 12 -8.05 -11.50 -17.28
C CYS A 12 -6.90 -11.42 -16.26
N ARG A 13 -6.54 -10.19 -15.85
CA ARG A 13 -5.47 -9.93 -14.88
C ARG A 13 -6.03 -9.96 -13.46
N TYR A 14 -5.40 -10.69 -12.56
CA TYR A 14 -5.86 -10.84 -11.17
C TYR A 14 -4.70 -10.96 -10.18
N LEU A 15 -5.00 -10.79 -8.90
CA LEU A 15 -4.04 -11.03 -7.82
C LEU A 15 -4.21 -12.47 -7.32
N VAL A 16 -3.11 -13.22 -7.26
CA VAL A 16 -3.11 -14.56 -6.66
C VAL A 16 -3.26 -14.43 -5.14
N PRO A 17 -4.18 -15.18 -4.52
CA PRO A 17 -4.62 -14.98 -3.15
C PRO A 17 -3.67 -15.66 -2.16
N LEU A 18 -2.38 -15.30 -2.17
CA LEU A 18 -1.57 -15.51 -0.97
C LEU A 18 -2.02 -14.47 0.07
N GLY A 19 -3.19 -14.69 0.67
CA GLY A 19 -3.78 -13.89 1.76
C GLY A 19 -4.93 -12.94 1.41
N LEU A 20 -5.68 -13.17 0.32
CA LEU A 20 -6.88 -12.39 -0.03
C LEU A 20 -8.12 -13.29 -0.04
N ASP A 21 -9.02 -13.07 0.92
CA ASP A 21 -10.36 -13.64 0.90
C ASP A 21 -11.23 -12.79 -0.04
N TYR A 22 -11.70 -13.40 -1.13
CA TYR A 22 -12.70 -12.75 -1.97
C TYR A 22 -14.08 -12.88 -1.30
N PRO A 23 -14.99 -11.89 -1.45
CA PRO A 23 -16.29 -11.87 -0.78
C PRO A 23 -17.22 -13.02 -1.19
N ASP A 24 -16.88 -13.72 -2.26
CA ASP A 24 -17.57 -14.90 -2.79
C ASP A 24 -16.89 -16.23 -2.38
N GLY A 25 -15.89 -16.19 -1.49
CA GLY A 25 -15.16 -17.35 -0.98
C GLY A 25 -14.30 -18.06 -2.04
N GLY A 26 -14.23 -17.53 -3.26
CA GLY A 26 -13.48 -18.12 -4.36
C GLY A 26 -11.98 -17.90 -4.21
N ARG A 27 -11.18 -18.96 -4.27
CA ARG A 27 -9.72 -18.84 -4.38
C ARG A 27 -9.33 -18.88 -5.85
N ALA A 28 -8.70 -17.80 -6.34
CA ALA A 28 -7.98 -17.86 -7.60
C ALA A 28 -6.70 -18.69 -7.43
N SER A 29 -6.27 -19.35 -8.49
CA SER A 29 -5.04 -20.14 -8.51
C SER A 29 -3.91 -19.42 -9.22
N SER A 30 -2.72 -20.02 -9.26
CA SER A 30 -1.59 -19.50 -10.05
C SER A 30 -1.85 -19.50 -11.56
N VAL A 31 -2.85 -20.26 -12.04
CA VAL A 31 -3.14 -20.46 -13.46
C VAL A 31 -4.48 -19.82 -13.87
N TRP A 32 -5.49 -19.85 -12.99
CA TRP A 32 -6.85 -19.38 -13.28
C TRP A 32 -7.35 -18.34 -12.28
N CYS A 33 -8.13 -17.37 -12.78
CA CYS A 33 -8.89 -16.46 -11.92
C CYS A 33 -9.95 -17.23 -11.12
N ALA A 34 -10.56 -16.60 -10.11
CA ALA A 34 -11.54 -17.26 -9.24
C ALA A 34 -12.73 -17.87 -10.02
N ASP A 35 -13.23 -17.18 -11.06
CA ASP A 35 -14.34 -17.67 -11.88
C ASP A 35 -13.95 -18.90 -12.72
N CYS A 36 -12.84 -18.82 -13.45
CA CYS A 36 -12.34 -19.93 -14.26
C CYS A 36 -11.90 -21.11 -13.39
N GLN A 37 -11.36 -20.87 -12.19
CA GLN A 37 -11.02 -21.90 -11.22
C GLN A 37 -12.28 -22.64 -10.75
N ARG A 38 -13.36 -21.91 -10.41
CA ARG A 38 -14.65 -22.52 -10.04
C ARG A 38 -15.25 -23.31 -11.19
N ALA A 39 -15.22 -22.76 -12.40
CA ALA A 39 -15.75 -23.43 -13.58
C ALA A 39 -14.95 -24.70 -13.91
N ALA A 40 -13.63 -24.69 -13.77
CA ALA A 40 -12.77 -25.86 -13.93
C ALA A 40 -13.06 -26.92 -12.85
N ALA A 41 -13.16 -26.51 -11.58
CA ALA A 41 -13.50 -27.40 -10.48
C ALA A 41 -14.88 -28.06 -10.64
N ALA A 42 -15.89 -27.30 -11.11
CA ALA A 42 -17.23 -27.82 -11.40
C ALA A 42 -17.21 -28.88 -12.53
N ARG A 43 -16.24 -28.80 -13.44
CA ARG A 43 -15.98 -29.80 -14.49
C ARG A 43 -15.07 -30.94 -14.04
N GLY A 44 -14.66 -30.98 -12.76
CA GLY A 44 -13.71 -31.97 -12.23
C GLY A 44 -12.28 -31.81 -12.77
N THR A 45 -11.96 -30.65 -13.36
CA THR A 45 -10.62 -30.37 -13.88
C THR A 45 -9.75 -29.79 -12.77
N ALA A 46 -8.67 -30.49 -12.45
CA ALA A 46 -7.66 -30.00 -11.52
C ALA A 46 -6.73 -28.98 -12.18
N GLU A 47 -6.16 -28.08 -11.37
CA GLU A 47 -5.12 -27.17 -11.85
C GLU A 47 -3.88 -27.96 -12.30
N PRO A 48 -3.32 -27.67 -13.50
CA PRO A 48 -2.10 -28.30 -13.96
C PRO A 48 -0.90 -27.88 -13.10
N ALA A 49 -0.39 -28.82 -12.29
CA ALA A 49 0.65 -28.58 -11.30
C ALA A 49 1.95 -27.99 -11.87
N GLU A 50 2.37 -28.44 -13.07
CA GLU A 50 3.57 -27.93 -13.73
C GLU A 50 3.43 -26.46 -14.13
N LEU A 51 2.26 -26.07 -14.66
CA LEU A 51 1.99 -24.67 -15.02
C LEU A 51 1.90 -23.79 -13.78
N ALA A 52 1.28 -24.29 -12.71
CA ALA A 52 1.24 -23.62 -11.42
C ALA A 52 2.65 -23.35 -10.88
N ALA A 53 3.53 -24.35 -10.90
CA ALA A 53 4.91 -24.24 -10.44
C ALA A 53 5.71 -23.21 -11.25
N VAL A 54 5.59 -23.24 -12.58
CA VAL A 54 6.24 -22.28 -13.48
C VAL A 54 5.75 -20.86 -13.22
N ALA A 55 4.44 -20.67 -13.09
CA ALA A 55 3.85 -19.35 -12.81
C ALA A 55 4.36 -18.77 -11.48
N VAL A 56 4.42 -19.58 -10.42
CA VAL A 56 4.97 -19.17 -9.12
C VAL A 56 6.46 -18.84 -9.22
N LEU A 57 7.26 -19.66 -9.91
CA LEU A 57 8.70 -19.43 -10.09
C LEU A 57 8.97 -18.09 -10.80
N LEU A 58 8.22 -17.79 -11.86
CA LEU A 58 8.33 -16.52 -12.58
C LEU A 58 7.92 -15.34 -11.70
N ALA A 59 6.85 -15.48 -10.93
CA ALA A 59 6.40 -14.45 -10.01
C ALA A 59 7.44 -14.13 -8.92
N VAL A 60 8.09 -15.17 -8.36
CA VAL A 60 9.20 -15.01 -7.40
C VAL A 60 10.41 -14.34 -8.04
N ARG A 61 10.78 -14.72 -9.27
CA ARG A 61 11.88 -14.07 -10.01
C ARG A 61 11.59 -12.59 -10.26
N ALA A 62 10.39 -12.25 -10.70
CA ALA A 62 9.97 -10.87 -10.92
C ALA A 62 9.99 -10.06 -9.62
N LEU A 63 9.54 -10.65 -8.50
CA LEU A 63 9.61 -10.01 -7.18
C LEU A 63 11.06 -9.74 -6.77
N LYS A 64 11.95 -10.73 -6.90
CA LYS A 64 13.38 -10.58 -6.57
C LYS A 64 14.02 -9.48 -7.43
N ALA A 65 13.75 -9.47 -8.73
CA ALA A 65 14.26 -8.44 -9.64
C ALA A 65 13.76 -7.04 -9.25
N ALA A 66 12.47 -6.91 -8.92
CA ALA A 66 11.89 -5.63 -8.52
C ALA A 66 12.46 -5.15 -7.16
N LEU A 67 12.75 -6.06 -6.23
CA LEU A 67 13.43 -5.73 -4.97
C LEU A 67 14.89 -5.29 -5.20
N ALA A 68 15.62 -5.97 -6.09
CA ALA A 68 16.99 -5.63 -6.45
C ALA A 68 17.10 -4.29 -7.20
N ALA A 69 16.12 -3.97 -8.04
CA ALA A 69 16.05 -2.73 -8.79
C ALA A 69 15.63 -1.52 -7.94
N ARG A 70 15.38 -1.68 -6.63
CA ARG A 70 15.09 -0.54 -5.77
C ARG A 70 16.37 0.29 -5.61
N PRO A 71 16.39 1.54 -6.09
CA PRO A 71 17.49 2.43 -5.75
C PRO A 71 17.56 2.54 -4.24
N ASP A 72 18.79 2.52 -3.72
CA ASP A 72 19.06 2.73 -2.31
C ASP A 72 18.55 4.13 -1.94
N ARG A 73 17.34 4.21 -1.36
CA ARG A 73 16.70 5.46 -0.93
C ARG A 73 17.53 6.20 0.13
N THR A 74 18.63 5.62 0.57
CA THR A 74 19.60 6.18 1.49
C THR A 74 20.68 7.01 0.78
N ALA A 75 20.87 6.84 -0.54
CA ALA A 75 21.93 7.52 -1.31
C ALA A 75 21.44 8.74 -2.12
N GLU A 76 20.15 8.86 -2.39
CA GLU A 76 19.59 10.08 -2.98
C GLU A 76 19.32 11.09 -1.87
N GLY A 77 20.18 12.11 -1.81
CA GLY A 77 20.09 13.25 -0.91
C GLY A 77 18.64 13.68 -0.73
N ARG A 78 18.14 13.45 0.50
CA ARG A 78 16.86 13.95 0.97
C ARG A 78 16.77 15.43 0.56
N PRO A 79 15.81 15.86 -0.28
CA PRO A 79 15.56 17.29 -0.40
C PRO A 79 15.21 17.74 1.01
N VAL A 80 16.06 18.61 1.57
CA VAL A 80 15.85 19.23 2.88
C VAL A 80 14.49 19.90 2.80
N ARG A 81 13.48 19.19 3.30
CA ARG A 81 12.11 19.69 3.36
C ARG A 81 12.22 20.92 4.27
N PRO A 82 11.99 22.15 3.77
CA PRO A 82 12.10 23.32 4.62
C PRO A 82 11.14 23.11 5.78
N ASP A 83 11.69 23.17 6.99
CA ASP A 83 10.95 22.92 8.21
C ASP A 83 9.82 23.96 8.28
N ARG A 84 8.58 23.51 7.98
CA ARG A 84 7.38 24.34 8.05
C ARG A 84 6.90 24.43 9.50
N ARG A 85 7.82 24.69 10.42
CA ARG A 85 7.45 25.13 11.75
C ARG A 85 6.86 26.52 11.58
N PRO A 86 5.62 26.79 12.03
CA PRO A 86 5.07 28.13 12.03
C PRO A 86 6.06 29.05 12.74
N SER A 87 6.68 29.95 11.98
CA SER A 87 7.58 30.96 12.51
C SER A 87 6.81 31.75 13.55
N ARG A 88 7.26 31.61 14.81
CA ARG A 88 6.70 32.30 15.99
C ARG A 88 6.43 33.76 15.60
N PRO A 89 5.19 34.27 15.79
CA PRO A 89 4.90 35.66 15.44
C PRO A 89 5.83 36.59 16.24
N ALA A 90 6.37 37.59 15.56
CA ALA A 90 7.29 38.56 16.15
C ALA A 90 6.67 39.17 17.40
N VAL A 91 7.44 39.22 18.49
CA VAL A 91 7.03 39.86 19.75
C VAL A 91 6.85 41.34 19.46
N SER A 92 5.60 41.80 19.34
CA SER A 92 5.30 43.20 19.11
C SER A 92 5.55 43.99 20.40
N SER A 93 6.54 44.86 20.38
CA SER A 93 6.87 45.82 21.43
C SER A 93 5.95 47.05 21.37
N ARG A 94 4.62 46.89 21.46
CA ARG A 94 3.71 48.04 21.56
C ARG A 94 2.55 47.76 22.49
N GLY A 95 2.47 48.54 23.56
CA GLY A 95 1.24 48.69 24.34
C GLY A 95 1.44 49.03 25.80
N ARG A 96 2.17 50.10 26.14
CA ARG A 96 2.01 50.73 27.45
C ARG A 96 0.60 51.35 27.52
N THR A 97 -0.32 50.69 28.21
CA THR A 97 -1.52 51.34 28.75
C THR A 97 -1.85 50.70 30.09
N ARG A 98 -1.51 51.41 31.17
CA ARG A 98 -2.01 51.19 32.53
C ARG A 98 -3.54 51.21 32.53
N PRO A 99 -4.17 50.38 33.37
CA PRO A 99 -5.36 50.80 34.08
C PRO A 99 -5.02 51.07 35.54
N GLY A 100 -5.38 52.29 35.98
CA GLY A 100 -5.32 52.72 37.37
C GLY A 100 -6.34 52.01 38.25
N ALA A 101 -6.18 52.23 39.54
CA ALA A 101 -6.83 51.57 40.66
C ALA A 101 -8.36 51.50 40.60
N ALA A 102 -8.92 50.39 41.08
CA ALA A 102 -10.19 50.36 41.81
C ALA A 102 -10.11 49.30 42.92
N ARG A 103 -10.19 49.78 44.17
CA ARG A 103 -10.35 48.98 45.40
C ARG A 103 -11.83 48.69 45.60
N THR A 104 -12.22 47.45 45.90
CA THR A 104 -13.44 47.15 46.66
C THR A 104 -13.22 45.93 47.55
N ARG A 105 -13.58 46.08 48.83
CA ARG A 105 -13.42 45.14 49.94
C ARG A 105 -14.42 43.98 49.83
N LEU A 106 -14.02 42.76 50.22
CA LEU A 106 -14.95 41.68 50.55
C LEU A 106 -15.53 41.92 51.96
N ALA A 107 -16.83 41.65 52.09
CA ALA A 107 -17.52 41.39 53.35
C ALA A 107 -17.28 39.95 53.80
#